data_AF-A0A9D6L1F6-F1
#
_entry.id   AF-A0A9D6L1F6-F1
#
_cell.length_a   1.000
_cell.length_b   1.000
_cell.length_c   1.000
_cell.angle_alpha   90.00
_cell.angle_beta   90.00
_cell.angle_gamma   90.00
#
_symmetry.space_group_name_H-M   'P 1'
#
loop_
_entity.id
_entity.type
_entity.pdbx_description
1 polymer ?
#
loop_
_entity_poly.entity_id
_entity_poly.type
_entity_poly.pdbx_seq_one_letter_code
_entity_poly.pdbx_strand_id
1 'polypeptide(L)'
;MFQHPLFKIPFRYGLIGGVLGCMVIASLYYMGRHPFLLPVIFDFRIVIFSVFIFLCLKEVRDYYQEGNLFFWQGMIGGYVFIGTSAVIGSIFTWFIARWDSNFLPSYISRLQQQMTGFQKQIEESVGAEAYQQQLAKLPGTSALDLAGDYFLKSLIIGLFLTIIISVILRKQTQTQ
;
A
#
# COMPACT_ATOMS: atom_id res chain seq x y z
N MET A 1 4.55 -7.02 -24.93
CA MET A 1 3.57 -6.52 -23.92
C MET A 1 4.09 -5.32 -23.13
N PHE A 2 5.31 -5.34 -22.57
CA PHE A 2 5.90 -4.22 -21.78
C PHE A 2 6.27 -2.92 -22.53
N GLN A 3 6.15 -2.88 -23.86
CA GLN A 3 6.50 -1.67 -24.64
C GLN A 3 5.36 -0.66 -24.73
N HIS A 4 4.12 -1.05 -24.38
CA HIS A 4 3.00 -0.13 -24.43
C HIS A 4 3.09 0.90 -23.29
N PRO A 5 2.90 2.21 -23.54
CA PRO A 5 3.03 3.26 -22.53
C PRO A 5 2.21 3.01 -21.25
N LEU A 6 1.01 2.41 -21.41
CA LEU A 6 0.13 1.98 -20.31
C LEU A 6 0.73 0.97 -19.33
N PHE A 7 1.80 0.27 -19.68
CA PHE A 7 2.48 -0.66 -18.77
C PHE A 7 3.86 -0.13 -18.39
N LYS A 8 4.61 0.42 -19.35
CA LYS A 8 5.97 0.91 -19.13
C LYS A 8 6.04 2.07 -18.13
N ILE A 9 5.16 3.05 -18.28
CA ILE A 9 5.18 4.26 -17.44
C ILE A 9 4.73 3.92 -16.02
N PRO A 10 3.58 3.26 -15.79
CA PRO A 10 3.19 2.91 -14.43
C PRO A 10 4.13 1.93 -13.75
N PHE A 11 4.77 1.03 -14.49
CA PHE A 11 5.83 0.20 -13.94
C PHE A 11 7.01 1.04 -13.43
N ARG A 12 7.51 2.00 -14.23
CA ARG A 12 8.60 2.91 -13.80
C ARG A 12 8.22 3.73 -12.58
N TYR A 13 7.03 4.32 -12.57
CA TYR A 13 6.54 5.06 -11.40
C TYR A 13 6.34 4.14 -10.20
N GLY A 14 5.90 2.90 -10.42
CA GLY A 14 5.73 1.90 -9.36
C GLY A 14 7.05 1.48 -8.74
N LEU A 15 8.13 1.39 -9.53
CA LEU A 15 9.48 1.19 -8.99
C LEU A 15 9.87 2.34 -8.05
N ILE A 16 9.68 3.59 -8.49
CA ILE A 16 10.02 4.79 -7.71
C ILE A 16 9.17 4.86 -6.44
N GLY A 17 7.86 4.68 -6.56
CA GLY A 17 6.91 4.69 -5.44
C GLY A 17 7.19 3.58 -4.44
N GLY A 18 7.53 2.37 -4.92
CA GLY A 18 7.94 1.25 -4.08
C GLY A 18 9.23 1.54 -3.31
N VAL A 19 10.26 2.07 -3.97
CA VAL A 19 11.53 2.43 -3.31
C VAL A 19 11.33 3.55 -2.28
N LEU A 20 10.54 4.58 -2.61
CA LEU A 20 10.16 5.62 -1.65
C LEU A 20 9.42 5.04 -0.44
N GLY A 21 8.47 4.12 -0.66
CA GLY A 21 7.80 3.39 0.40
C GLY A 21 8.77 2.63 1.31
N CYS A 22 9.76 1.94 0.72
CA CYS A 22 10.80 1.25 1.48
C CYS A 22 11.63 2.21 2.35
N MET A 23 12.01 3.38 1.81
CA MET A 23 12.72 4.40 2.57
C MET A 23 11.89 4.93 3.74
N VAL A 24 10.58 5.11 3.56
CA VAL A 24 9.67 5.54 4.65
C VAL A 24 9.54 4.45 5.71
N ILE A 25 9.38 3.18 5.32
CA ILE A 25 9.35 2.04 6.26
C ILE A 25 10.62 2.02 7.11
N ALA A 26 11.79 2.10 6.48
CA ALA A 26 13.08 2.14 7.17
C ALA A 26 13.18 3.34 8.11
N SER A 27 12.83 4.54 7.62
CA SER A 27 12.92 5.78 8.40
C SER A 27 12.05 5.74 9.64
N LEU A 28 10.78 5.32 9.51
CA LEU A 28 9.88 5.18 10.64
C LEU A 28 10.42 4.22 11.69
N TYR A 29 10.92 3.05 11.23
CA TYR A 29 11.50 2.05 12.10
C TYR A 29 12.68 2.60 12.91
N TYR A 30 13.64 3.26 12.25
CA TYR A 30 14.79 3.87 12.93
C TYR A 30 14.43 5.08 13.81
N MET A 31 13.29 5.73 13.57
CA MET A 31 12.72 6.75 14.47
C MET A 31 11.97 6.16 15.68
N GLY A 32 12.00 4.83 15.86
CA GLY A 32 11.36 4.14 16.97
C GLY A 32 9.85 3.95 16.81
N ARG A 33 9.29 4.25 15.62
CA ARG A 33 7.88 4.02 15.29
C ARG A 33 7.74 2.82 14.38
N HIS A 34 6.90 1.86 14.77
CA HIS A 34 6.69 0.70 13.90
C HIS A 34 5.82 1.10 12.69
N PRO A 35 6.30 0.92 11.44
CA PRO A 35 5.65 1.46 10.25
C PRO A 35 4.25 0.89 9.98
N PHE A 36 3.96 -0.31 10.50
CA PHE A 36 2.67 -1.01 10.29
C PHE A 36 1.65 -0.82 11.42
N LEU A 37 1.97 -0.01 12.44
CA LEU A 37 1.06 0.25 13.57
C LEU A 37 0.46 1.66 13.53
N LEU A 38 0.66 2.38 12.42
CA LEU A 38 0.04 3.68 12.20
C LEU A 38 -1.44 3.50 11.89
N PRO A 39 -2.32 4.39 12.40
CA PRO A 39 -3.71 4.44 11.97
C PRO A 39 -3.81 4.60 10.45
N VAL A 40 -4.82 3.98 9.83
CA VAL A 40 -4.98 3.96 8.36
C VAL A 40 -4.96 5.37 7.75
N ILE A 41 -5.52 6.38 8.42
CA ILE A 41 -5.53 7.78 7.93
C ILE A 41 -4.13 8.41 7.82
N PHE A 42 -3.17 7.92 8.61
CA PHE A 42 -1.76 8.35 8.58
C PHE A 42 -0.87 7.37 7.81
N ASP A 43 -1.46 6.45 7.06
CA ASP A 43 -0.70 5.51 6.24
C ASP A 43 -0.02 6.27 5.10
N PHE A 44 1.31 6.26 5.11
CA PHE A 44 2.14 6.96 4.13
C PHE A 44 1.84 6.52 2.69
N ARG A 45 1.34 5.29 2.48
CA ARG A 45 0.98 4.77 1.16
C ARG A 45 -0.12 5.59 0.52
N ILE A 46 -1.03 6.18 1.31
CA ILE A 46 -2.10 7.03 0.77
C ILE A 46 -1.48 8.19 0.01
N VAL A 47 -0.57 8.93 0.64
CA VAL A 47 0.08 10.11 0.03
C VAL A 47 0.94 9.70 -1.17
N ILE A 48 1.80 8.69 -1.01
CA ILE A 48 2.71 8.25 -2.08
C ILE A 48 1.89 7.74 -3.27
N PHE A 49 0.93 6.85 -3.05
CA PHE A 49 0.16 6.27 -4.15
C PHE A 49 -0.71 7.33 -4.83
N SER A 50 -1.36 8.22 -4.09
CA SER A 50 -2.15 9.31 -4.69
C SER A 50 -1.32 10.17 -5.64
N VAL A 51 -0.15 10.62 -5.19
CA VAL A 51 0.72 11.49 -6.00
C VAL A 51 1.25 10.72 -7.22
N PHE A 52 1.80 9.53 -7.03
CA PHE A 52 2.48 8.82 -8.11
C PHE A 52 1.52 8.17 -9.12
N ILE A 53 0.34 7.70 -8.69
CA ILE A 53 -0.71 7.26 -9.62
C ILE A 53 -1.17 8.45 -10.46
N PHE A 54 -1.40 9.62 -9.85
CA PHE A 54 -1.79 10.82 -10.57
C PHE A 54 -0.74 11.25 -11.59
N LEU A 55 0.53 11.37 -11.17
CA LEU A 55 1.62 11.78 -12.06
C LEU A 55 1.81 10.81 -13.21
N CYS A 56 1.80 9.50 -12.93
CA CYS A 56 1.92 8.47 -13.94
C CYS A 56 0.79 8.53 -14.97
N LEU A 57 -0.48 8.54 -14.51
CA LEU A 57 -1.63 8.54 -15.41
C LEU A 57 -1.73 9.86 -16.18
N LYS A 58 -1.35 10.98 -15.56
CA LYS A 58 -1.22 12.27 -16.24
C LYS A 58 -0.17 12.21 -17.35
N GLU A 59 1.01 11.62 -17.10
CA GLU A 59 2.04 11.46 -18.12
C GLU A 59 1.54 10.60 -19.29
N VAL A 60 0.89 9.47 -19.01
CA VAL A 60 0.28 8.61 -20.03
C VAL A 60 -0.75 9.39 -20.86
N ARG A 61 -1.65 10.14 -20.21
CA ARG A 61 -2.70 10.90 -20.86
C ARG A 61 -2.14 12.01 -21.75
N ASP A 62 -1.29 12.87 -21.18
CA ASP A 62 -0.89 14.12 -21.81
C ASP A 62 0.17 13.89 -22.92
N TYR A 63 1.09 12.93 -22.73
CA TYR A 63 2.19 12.70 -23.68
C TYR A 63 2.00 11.51 -24.62
N TYR A 64 1.13 10.55 -24.29
CA TYR A 64 1.01 9.30 -25.05
C TYR A 64 -0.41 8.99 -25.53
N GLN A 65 -1.42 9.75 -25.12
CA GLN A 65 -2.81 9.55 -25.54
C GLN A 65 -3.53 10.86 -25.91
N GLU A 66 -2.76 11.90 -26.23
CA GLU A 66 -3.27 13.18 -26.78
C GLU A 66 -4.34 13.83 -25.87
N GLY A 67 -4.16 13.75 -24.55
CA GLY A 67 -5.09 14.30 -23.57
C GLY A 67 -6.31 13.43 -23.29
N ASN A 68 -6.44 12.27 -23.95
CA ASN A 68 -7.57 11.36 -23.79
C ASN A 68 -7.18 10.17 -22.90
N LEU A 69 -7.88 9.95 -21.80
CA LEU A 69 -7.72 8.75 -20.98
C LEU A 69 -9.10 8.16 -20.68
N PHE A 70 -9.32 6.92 -21.10
CA PHE A 70 -10.51 6.16 -20.72
C PHE A 70 -10.35 5.61 -19.30
N PHE A 71 -11.48 5.44 -18.60
CA PHE A 71 -11.47 4.92 -17.23
C PHE A 71 -10.73 3.58 -17.10
N TRP A 72 -10.97 2.64 -18.02
CA TRP A 72 -10.32 1.33 -17.99
C TRP A 72 -8.79 1.41 -18.18
N GLN A 73 -8.30 2.40 -18.94
CA GLN A 73 -6.85 2.64 -19.10
C GLN A 73 -6.24 3.18 -17.82
N GLY A 74 -6.95 4.09 -17.14
CA GLY A 74 -6.60 4.56 -15.81
C GLY A 74 -6.52 3.41 -14.79
N MET A 75 -7.52 2.53 -14.80
CA MET A 75 -7.54 1.34 -13.93
C MET A 75 -6.34 0.42 -14.19
N ILE A 76 -6.07 0.05 -15.45
CA ILE A 76 -4.93 -0.81 -15.79
C ILE A 76 -3.61 -0.15 -15.37
N GLY A 77 -3.41 1.13 -15.72
CA GLY A 77 -2.18 1.83 -15.36
C GLY A 77 -1.99 1.93 -13.85
N GLY A 78 -3.04 2.28 -13.10
CA GLY A 78 -3.01 2.28 -11.65
C GLY A 78 -2.69 0.92 -11.05
N TYR A 79 -3.30 -0.17 -11.55
CA TYR A 79 -2.98 -1.53 -11.06
C TYR A 79 -1.53 -1.94 -11.32
N VAL A 80 -0.97 -1.60 -12.48
CA VAL A 80 0.44 -1.88 -12.77
C VAL A 80 1.33 -1.10 -11.79
N PHE A 81 1.02 0.16 -11.51
CA PHE A 81 1.74 0.95 -10.51
C PHE A 81 1.65 0.32 -9.11
N ILE A 82 0.44 -0.03 -8.65
CA ILE A 82 0.21 -0.58 -7.31
C ILE A 82 0.89 -1.93 -7.17
N GLY A 83 0.69 -2.84 -8.13
CA GLY A 83 1.28 -4.17 -8.10
C GLY A 83 2.80 -4.08 -8.01
N THR A 84 3.41 -3.24 -8.83
CA THR A 84 4.87 -3.01 -8.80
C THR A 84 5.32 -2.46 -7.44
N SER A 85 4.65 -1.41 -6.93
CA SER A 85 5.01 -0.77 -5.64
C SER A 85 4.81 -1.72 -4.45
N ALA A 86 3.73 -2.50 -4.47
CA ALA A 86 3.35 -3.43 -3.41
C ALA A 86 4.33 -4.62 -3.35
N VAL A 87 4.74 -5.16 -4.51
CA VAL A 87 5.75 -6.22 -4.57
C VAL A 87 7.08 -5.74 -3.98
N ILE A 88 7.56 -4.56 -4.38
CA ILE A 88 8.83 -4.01 -3.88
C ILE A 88 8.77 -3.81 -2.36
N GLY A 89 7.72 -3.13 -1.87
CA GLY A 89 7.58 -2.90 -0.44
C GLY A 89 7.37 -4.18 0.37
N SER A 90 6.71 -5.20 -0.20
CA SER A 90 6.54 -6.51 0.43
C SER A 90 7.86 -7.27 0.53
N ILE A 91 8.65 -7.32 -0.55
CA ILE A 91 9.99 -7.92 -0.57
C ILE A 91 10.89 -7.22 0.47
N PHE A 92 10.87 -5.89 0.50
CA PHE A 92 11.64 -5.12 1.47
C PHE A 92 11.20 -5.41 2.91
N THR A 93 9.88 -5.45 3.16
CA THR A 93 9.31 -5.78 4.48
C THR A 93 9.75 -7.16 4.95
N TRP A 94 9.69 -8.16 4.05
CA TRP A 94 10.16 -9.51 4.34
C TRP A 94 11.67 -9.51 4.67
N PHE A 95 12.46 -8.78 3.88
CA PHE A 95 13.91 -8.69 4.07
C PHE A 95 14.27 -8.03 5.41
N ILE A 96 13.72 -6.87 5.74
CA ILE A 96 14.01 -6.18 7.00
C ILE A 96 13.53 -7.00 8.22
N ALA A 97 12.37 -7.65 8.12
CA ALA A 97 11.86 -8.50 9.19
C ALA A 97 12.71 -9.76 9.44
N ARG A 98 13.50 -10.20 8.45
CA ARG A 98 14.41 -11.33 8.57
C ARG A 98 15.85 -10.92 8.91
N TRP A 99 16.26 -9.74 8.48
CA TRP A 99 17.59 -9.20 8.72
C TRP A 99 17.73 -8.58 10.12
N ASP A 100 16.72 -7.82 10.55
CA ASP A 100 16.70 -7.19 11.86
C ASP A 100 15.90 -8.05 12.85
N SER A 101 16.62 -8.62 13.83
CA SER A 101 16.04 -9.50 14.85
C SER A 101 15.00 -8.80 15.73
N ASN A 102 14.99 -7.47 15.79
CA ASN A 102 14.08 -6.68 16.61
C ASN A 102 12.85 -6.20 15.83
N PHE A 103 12.89 -6.16 14.49
CA PHE A 103 11.78 -5.63 13.69
C PHE A 103 10.46 -6.37 13.97
N LEU A 104 10.44 -7.70 13.75
CA LEU A 104 9.24 -8.51 13.96
C LEU A 104 8.80 -8.62 15.44
N PRO A 105 9.68 -8.87 16.42
CA PRO A 105 9.28 -8.85 17.83
C PRO A 105 8.74 -7.49 18.30
N SER A 106 9.29 -6.39 17.77
CA SER A 106 8.78 -5.06 18.09
C SER A 106 7.38 -4.80 17.50
N TYR A 107 7.09 -5.35 16.33
CA TYR A 107 5.73 -5.36 15.77
C TYR A 107 4.76 -6.11 16.69
N ILE A 108 5.09 -7.36 17.02
CA ILE A 108 4.25 -8.26 17.82
C ILE A 108 3.96 -7.65 19.19
N SER A 109 5.00 -7.21 19.91
CA SER A 109 4.83 -6.66 21.26
C SER A 109 3.98 -5.38 21.29
N ARG A 110 4.20 -4.46 20.34
CA ARG A 110 3.44 -3.22 20.26
C ARG A 110 2.00 -3.44 19.77
N LEU A 111 1.79 -4.37 18.83
CA LEU A 111 0.44 -4.74 18.40
C LEU A 111 -0.33 -5.40 19.54
N GLN A 112 0.31 -6.29 20.31
CA GLN A 112 -0.27 -6.88 21.51
C GLN A 112 -0.68 -5.81 22.51
N GLN A 113 0.20 -4.82 22.75
CA GLN A 113 -0.09 -3.70 23.64
C GLN A 113 -1.26 -2.84 23.14
N GLN A 114 -1.37 -2.60 21.82
CA GLN A 114 -2.53 -1.91 21.26
C GLN A 114 -3.81 -2.73 21.43
N MET A 115 -3.77 -4.04 21.15
CA MET A 115 -4.93 -4.91 21.30
C MET A 115 -5.44 -4.97 22.74
N THR A 116 -4.54 -5.12 23.72
CA THR A 116 -4.92 -5.14 25.14
C THR A 116 -5.35 -3.77 25.64
N GLY A 117 -4.72 -2.69 25.17
CA GLY A 117 -5.10 -1.31 25.51
C GLY A 117 -6.49 -0.92 25.03
N PHE A 118 -6.96 -1.50 23.92
CA PHE A 118 -8.28 -1.24 23.33
C PHE A 118 -9.23 -2.44 23.39
N GLN A 119 -8.99 -3.39 24.30
CA GLN A 119 -9.71 -4.67 24.36
C GLN A 119 -11.24 -4.50 24.27
N LYS A 120 -11.85 -3.69 25.16
CA LYS A 120 -13.31 -3.50 25.18
C LYS A 120 -13.87 -3.04 23.83
N GLN A 121 -13.22 -2.05 23.21
CA GLN A 121 -13.64 -1.51 21.92
C GLN A 121 -13.52 -2.56 20.80
N ILE A 122 -12.45 -3.37 20.83
CA ILE A 122 -12.23 -4.41 19.83
C ILE A 122 -13.25 -5.55 20.02
N GLU A 123 -13.46 -6.02 21.25
CA GLU A 123 -14.45 -7.06 21.55
C GLU A 123 -15.88 -6.64 21.17
N GLU A 124 -16.25 -5.39 21.38
CA GLU A 124 -17.54 -4.85 20.92
C GLU A 124 -17.65 -4.80 19.39
N SER A 125 -16.53 -4.59 18.68
CA SER A 125 -16.52 -4.43 17.22
C SER A 125 -16.46 -5.76 16.47
N VAL A 126 -15.71 -6.75 16.97
CA VAL A 126 -15.47 -8.03 16.28
C VAL A 126 -15.89 -9.27 17.08
N GLY A 127 -16.26 -9.11 18.35
CA GLY A 127 -16.59 -10.20 19.27
C GLY A 127 -15.40 -10.69 20.08
N ALA A 128 -15.68 -11.12 21.33
CA ALA A 128 -14.67 -11.63 22.26
C ALA A 128 -13.93 -12.88 21.74
N GLU A 129 -14.64 -13.77 21.05
CA GLU A 129 -14.04 -14.98 20.46
C GLU A 129 -13.02 -14.64 19.37
N ALA A 130 -13.37 -13.72 18.46
CA ALA A 130 -12.45 -13.27 17.40
C ALA A 130 -11.23 -12.55 17.98
N TYR A 131 -11.43 -11.71 19.01
CA TYR A 131 -10.34 -11.06 19.73
C TYR A 131 -9.35 -12.07 20.33
N GLN A 132 -9.85 -13.07 21.06
CA GLN A 132 -9.03 -14.11 21.69
C GLN A 132 -8.26 -14.93 20.65
N GLN A 133 -8.91 -15.30 19.54
CA GLN A 133 -8.25 -16.02 18.45
C GLN A 133 -7.14 -15.19 17.80
N GLN A 134 -7.38 -13.90 17.57
CA GLN A 134 -6.40 -12.99 16.98
C GLN A 134 -5.19 -12.81 17.91
N LEU A 135 -5.44 -12.64 19.21
CA LEU A 135 -4.40 -12.47 20.23
C LEU A 135 -3.55 -13.74 20.38
N ALA A 136 -4.17 -14.92 20.32
CA ALA A 136 -3.47 -16.21 20.39
C ALA A 136 -2.60 -16.50 19.16
N LYS A 137 -2.99 -16.01 17.97
CA LYS A 137 -2.22 -16.17 16.73
C LYS A 137 -1.05 -15.20 16.63
N LEU A 138 -1.11 -14.08 17.35
CA LEU A 138 -0.15 -12.99 17.22
C LEU A 138 1.33 -13.41 17.45
N PRO A 139 1.69 -14.25 18.44
CA PRO A 139 3.06 -14.70 18.63
C PRO A 139 3.59 -15.58 17.48
N GLY A 140 2.70 -16.23 16.73
CA GLY A 140 3.04 -17.05 15.57
C GLY A 140 3.24 -16.27 14.28
N THR A 141 3.11 -14.94 14.31
CA THR A 141 3.27 -14.09 13.13
C THR A 141 4.68 -14.18 12.58
N SER A 142 4.81 -14.58 11.32
CA SER A 142 6.09 -14.69 10.62
C SER A 142 6.40 -13.43 9.79
N ALA A 143 7.66 -13.29 9.35
CA ALA A 143 8.06 -12.24 8.42
C ALA A 143 7.29 -12.28 7.09
N LEU A 144 6.88 -13.48 6.65
CA LEU A 144 6.09 -13.65 5.43
C LEU A 144 4.65 -13.16 5.64
N ASP A 145 4.06 -13.40 6.80
CA ASP A 145 2.72 -12.90 7.14
C ASP A 145 2.71 -11.37 7.14
N LEU A 146 3.75 -10.75 7.70
CA LEU A 146 3.87 -9.29 7.74
C LEU A 146 4.04 -8.69 6.33
N ALA A 147 4.86 -9.33 5.49
CA ALA A 147 5.04 -8.92 4.10
C ALA A 147 3.77 -9.11 3.26
N GLY A 148 3.01 -10.19 3.52
CA GLY A 148 1.72 -10.47 2.89
C GLY A 148 0.65 -9.47 3.31
N ASP A 149 0.57 -9.13 4.59
CA ASP A 149 -0.33 -8.09 5.10
C ASP A 149 -0.01 -6.73 4.48
N TYR A 150 1.27 -6.37 4.40
CA TYR A 150 1.71 -5.16 3.68
C TYR A 150 1.25 -5.17 2.23
N PHE A 151 1.47 -6.27 1.51
CA PHE A 151 1.09 -6.43 0.11
C PHE A 151 -0.42 -6.25 -0.07
N LEU A 152 -1.22 -6.99 0.69
CA LEU A 152 -2.68 -6.97 0.60
C LEU A 152 -3.25 -5.59 0.93
N LYS A 153 -2.80 -4.97 2.03
CA LYS A 153 -3.23 -3.61 2.38
C LYS A 153 -2.85 -2.58 1.32
N SER A 154 -1.68 -2.74 0.68
CA SER A 154 -1.24 -1.86 -0.42
C SER A 154 -2.15 -2.01 -1.64
N LEU A 155 -2.57 -3.23 -1.98
CA LEU A 155 -3.53 -3.47 -3.05
C LEU A 155 -4.88 -2.81 -2.76
N ILE A 156 -5.39 -2.95 -1.54
CA ILE A 156 -6.69 -2.38 -1.14
C ILE A 156 -6.64 -0.84 -1.19
N ILE A 157 -5.67 -0.22 -0.52
CA ILE A 157 -5.50 1.25 -0.52
C ILE A 157 -5.31 1.75 -1.96
N GLY A 158 -4.42 1.12 -2.71
CA GLY A 158 -4.13 1.48 -4.09
C GLY A 158 -5.35 1.38 -5.00
N LEU A 159 -6.16 0.32 -4.84
CA LEU A 159 -7.39 0.11 -5.62
C LEU A 159 -8.34 1.31 -5.49
N PHE A 160 -8.63 1.74 -4.25
CA PHE A 160 -9.52 2.88 -4.01
C PHE A 160 -8.96 4.17 -4.64
N LEU A 161 -7.66 4.43 -4.46
CA LEU A 161 -7.00 5.60 -5.04
C LEU A 161 -7.01 5.58 -6.56
N THR A 162 -6.79 4.41 -7.16
CA THR A 162 -6.82 4.24 -8.62
C THR A 162 -8.21 4.52 -9.16
N ILE A 163 -9.28 4.06 -8.51
CA ILE A 163 -10.66 4.36 -8.93
C ILE A 163 -10.87 5.88 -8.92
N ILE A 164 -10.55 6.55 -7.81
CA ILE A 164 -10.76 8.00 -7.65
C ILE A 164 -9.98 8.77 -8.73
N ILE A 165 -8.69 8.49 -8.88
CA ILE A 165 -7.82 9.21 -9.83
C ILE A 165 -8.21 8.92 -11.28
N SER A 166 -8.60 7.67 -11.59
CA SER A 166 -9.06 7.30 -12.93
C SER A 166 -10.35 8.03 -13.31
N VAL A 167 -11.24 8.29 -12.34
CA VAL A 167 -12.43 9.13 -12.56
C VAL A 167 -12.04 10.59 -12.78
N ILE A 168 -11.13 11.13 -11.98
CA ILE A 168 -10.68 12.54 -12.09
C ILE A 168 -9.99 12.81 -13.43
N LEU A 169 -9.13 11.90 -13.89
CA LEU A 169 -8.36 12.08 -15.12
C LEU A 169 -9.11 11.62 -16.38
N ARG A 170 -10.25 10.94 -16.22
CA ARG A 170 -11.08 10.50 -17.35
C ARG A 170 -11.56 11.72 -18.12
N LYS A 171 -11.45 11.64 -19.46
CA LYS A 171 -12.08 12.62 -20.34
C LYS A 171 -13.61 12.56 -20.24
N GLN A 172 -14.24 13.70 -20.01
CA GLN A 172 -15.66 13.87 -20.30
C GLN A 172 -15.79 14.20 -21.79
N THR A 173 -16.40 13.31 -22.57
CA THR A 173 -16.89 13.67 -23.90
C THR A 173 -17.92 14.77 -23.68
N GLN A 174 -17.57 16.03 -23.98
CA GLN A 174 -18.59 17.07 -24.06
C GLN A 174 -19.48 16.66 -25.24
N THR A 175 -20.70 16.24 -24.95
CA THR A 175 -21.77 16.16 -25.95
C THR A 175 -21.98 17.59 -26.45
N GLN A 176 -21.43 17.89 -27.62
CA GLN A 176 -21.82 19.08 -28.40
C GLN A 176 -23.18 18.83 -29.03
#